data_AF-A0A7M1Q2Q5-F1
#
_entry.id   AF-A0A7M1Q2Q5-F1
#
_cell.length_a   1.000
_cell.length_b   1.000
_cell.length_c   1.000
_cell.angle_alpha   90.00
_cell.angle_beta   90.00
_cell.angle_gamma   90.00
#
_symmetry.space_group_name_H-M   'P 1'
#
loop_
_entity.id
_entity.type
_entity.pdbx_description
1 polymer ?
#
loop_
_entity_poly.entity_id
_entity_poly.type
_entity_poly.pdbx_seq_one_letter_code
_entity_poly.pdbx_strand_id
1 'polypeptide(L)'
;MSRIKDKYYSFLGIIKKTGKIIAGYDTVKDNFNKAKLIILAEDASDKMKQKMLRRCKEHNKELVCYGVSKQYGRALGIKDSVILAIIDKNFSEVLKSKFGFEVLIGGEKFGKS
;
A
#
# COMPACT_ATOMS: atom_id res chain seq x y z
N MET A 1 12.25 16.88 9.75
CA MET A 1 11.57 15.58 9.50
C MET A 1 10.11 15.85 9.15
N SER A 2 9.61 15.33 8.03
CA SER A 2 8.31 15.74 7.47
C SER A 2 7.13 15.15 8.25
N ARG A 3 6.40 15.99 9.01
CA ARG A 3 5.24 15.64 9.86
C ARG A 3 4.16 14.78 9.15
N ILE A 4 4.12 14.80 7.82
CA ILE A 4 3.16 14.05 7.01
C ILE A 4 3.55 12.56 6.93
N LYS A 5 4.84 12.23 6.80
CA LYS A 5 5.31 10.82 6.75
C LYS A 5 5.10 10.14 8.10
N ASP A 6 5.35 10.82 9.22
CA ASP A 6 5.07 10.28 10.55
C ASP A 6 3.58 9.95 10.74
N LYS A 7 2.68 10.87 10.36
CA LYS A 7 1.22 10.63 10.39
C LYS A 7 0.81 9.43 9.56
N TYR A 8 1.42 9.26 8.39
CA TYR A 8 1.17 8.10 7.53
C TYR A 8 1.54 6.78 8.24
N TYR A 9 2.74 6.67 8.81
CA TYR A 9 3.16 5.47 9.52
C TYR A 9 2.31 5.20 10.77
N SER A 10 1.95 6.24 11.54
CA SER A 10 1.01 6.09 12.65
C SER A 10 -0.36 5.58 12.18
N PHE A 11 -0.86 6.08 11.05
CA PHE A 11 -2.12 5.63 10.46
C PHE A 11 -2.07 4.17 10.01
N LEU A 12 -0.97 3.74 9.40
CA LEU A 12 -0.73 2.33 9.07
C LEU A 12 -0.80 1.42 10.30
N GLY A 13 -0.24 1.87 11.43
CA GLY A 13 -0.33 1.16 12.71
C GLY A 13 -1.78 1.00 13.20
N ILE A 14 -2.64 1.98 12.96
CA ILE A 14 -4.08 1.91 13.29
C ILE A 14 -4.77 0.86 12.40
N ILE A 15 -4.55 0.91 11.09
CA ILE A 15 -5.13 -0.05 10.13
C ILE A 15 -4.68 -1.48 10.44
N LYS A 16 -3.44 -1.64 10.92
CA LYS A 16 -2.91 -2.93 11.38
C LYS A 16 -3.66 -3.51 12.56
N LYS A 17 -3.95 -2.68 13.56
CA LYS A 17 -4.73 -3.10 14.73
C LYS A 17 -6.15 -3.55 14.36
N THR A 18 -6.73 -2.99 13.31
CA THR A 18 -8.06 -3.40 12.82
C THR A 18 -8.01 -4.61 11.86
N GLY A 19 -6.83 -5.18 11.59
CA GLY A 19 -6.67 -6.32 10.68
C GLY A 19 -6.96 -6.00 9.20
N LYS A 20 -6.96 -4.72 8.80
CA LYS A 20 -7.33 -4.27 7.45
C LYS A 20 -6.14 -4.02 6.53
N ILE A 21 -4.97 -4.52 6.91
CA ILE A 21 -3.73 -4.44 6.14
C ILE A 21 -3.04 -5.79 6.11
N ILE A 22 -2.57 -6.13 4.92
CA ILE A 22 -1.75 -7.31 4.64
C ILE A 22 -0.36 -6.81 4.25
N ALA A 23 0.68 -7.45 4.75
CA ALA A 23 2.05 -7.07 4.48
C ALA A 23 2.85 -8.27 3.97
N GLY A 24 3.74 -8.03 3.02
CA GLY A 24 4.60 -9.04 2.42
C GLY A 24 4.09 -9.53 1.07
N TYR A 25 5.01 -9.74 0.13
CA TYR A 25 4.68 -10.10 -1.25
C TYR A 25 3.80 -11.35 -1.34
N ASP A 26 4.16 -12.44 -0.64
CA ASP A 26 3.50 -13.73 -0.79
C ASP A 26 2.07 -13.69 -0.23
N THR A 27 1.88 -13.11 0.96
CA THR A 27 0.56 -12.96 1.58
C THR A 27 -0.34 -12.01 0.79
N VAL A 28 0.22 -10.93 0.23
CA VAL A 28 -0.52 -10.01 -0.66
C VAL A 28 -0.88 -10.71 -1.97
N LYS A 29 0.00 -11.54 -2.52
CA LYS A 29 -0.27 -12.34 -3.72
C LYS A 29 -1.42 -13.32 -3.51
N ASP A 30 -1.49 -13.95 -2.35
CA ASP A 30 -2.55 -14.89 -1.96
C ASP A 30 -3.90 -14.19 -1.75
N ASN A 31 -3.87 -12.99 -1.15
CA ASN A 31 -5.07 -12.20 -0.84
C ASN A 31 -5.32 -11.06 -1.84
N PHE A 32 -4.80 -11.20 -3.06
CA PHE A 32 -4.77 -10.14 -4.07
C PHE A 32 -6.18 -9.70 -4.49
N ASN A 33 -7.13 -10.62 -4.50
CA ASN A 33 -8.54 -10.36 -4.78
C ASN A 33 -9.17 -9.39 -3.76
N LYS A 34 -8.81 -9.50 -2.48
CA LYS A 34 -9.31 -8.65 -1.38
C LYS A 34 -8.66 -7.28 -1.35
N ALA A 35 -7.47 -7.13 -1.94
CA ALA A 35 -6.75 -5.86 -1.98
C ALA A 35 -7.57 -4.78 -2.72
N LYS A 36 -7.74 -3.64 -2.04
CA LYS A 36 -8.36 -2.41 -2.57
C LYS A 36 -7.33 -1.39 -2.99
N LEU A 37 -6.18 -1.36 -2.31
CA LEU A 37 -5.04 -0.52 -2.64
C LEU A 37 -3.76 -1.28 -2.31
N ILE A 38 -2.82 -1.32 -3.26
CA ILE A 38 -1.49 -1.87 -3.06
C ILE A 38 -0.50 -0.72 -2.96
N ILE A 39 0.31 -0.73 -1.90
CA ILE A 39 1.32 0.28 -1.62
C ILE A 39 2.69 -0.39 -1.69
N LEU A 40 3.56 0.15 -2.54
CA LEU A 40 4.92 -0.29 -2.71
C LEU A 40 5.88 0.75 -2.13
N ALA A 41 6.87 0.28 -1.38
CA ALA A 41 7.91 1.14 -0.82
C ALA A 41 8.76 1.79 -1.93
N GLU A 42 9.19 3.04 -1.70
CA GLU A 42 10.05 3.81 -2.61
C GLU A 42 11.40 3.11 -2.80
N ASP A 43 11.91 2.46 -1.75
CA ASP A 43 13.16 1.68 -1.72
C ASP A 43 13.03 0.24 -2.25
N ALA A 44 11.86 -0.14 -2.78
CA ALA A 44 11.71 -1.42 -3.46
C ALA A 44 12.60 -1.50 -4.71
N SER A 45 13.28 -2.62 -4.91
CA SER A 45 14.11 -2.84 -6.11
C SER A 45 13.28 -2.78 -7.39
N ASP A 46 13.89 -2.38 -8.51
CA ASP A 46 13.24 -2.28 -9.82
C ASP A 46 12.56 -3.59 -10.23
N LYS A 47 13.21 -4.72 -9.97
CA LYS A 47 12.63 -6.06 -10.21
C LYS A 47 11.28 -6.23 -9.49
N MET A 48 11.15 -5.75 -8.25
CA MET A 48 9.91 -5.84 -7.48
C MET A 48 8.86 -4.84 -8.00
N LYS A 49 9.27 -3.60 -8.32
CA LYS A 49 8.42 -2.57 -8.93
C LYS A 49 7.77 -3.09 -10.21
N GLN A 50 8.57 -3.60 -11.14
CA GLN A 50 8.09 -4.17 -12.41
C GLN A 50 7.17 -5.38 -12.18
N LYS A 51 7.53 -6.27 -11.25
CA LYS A 51 6.70 -7.44 -10.91
C LYS A 51 5.33 -7.04 -10.38
N MET A 52 5.26 -6.03 -9.50
CA MET A 52 3.99 -5.57 -8.92
C MET A 52 3.18 -4.82 -9.94
N LEU A 53 3.83 -3.97 -10.75
CA LEU A 53 3.19 -3.23 -11.82
C LEU A 53 2.51 -4.18 -12.82
N ARG A 54 3.21 -5.22 -13.28
CA ARG A 54 2.62 -6.21 -14.19
C ARG A 54 1.40 -6.90 -13.57
N ARG A 55 1.54 -7.41 -12.34
CA ARG A 55 0.47 -8.14 -11.66
C ARG A 55 -0.76 -7.26 -11.36
N CYS A 56 -0.54 -6.02 -10.92
CA CYS A 56 -1.63 -5.08 -10.66
C CYS A 56 -2.35 -4.71 -11.96
N LYS A 57 -1.62 -4.56 -13.07
CA LYS A 57 -2.19 -4.30 -14.40
C LYS A 57 -3.06 -5.47 -14.89
N GLU A 58 -2.59 -6.71 -14.74
CA GLU A 58 -3.31 -7.92 -15.14
C GLU A 58 -4.65 -8.10 -14.41
N HIS A 59 -4.74 -7.59 -13.18
CA HIS A 59 -5.89 -7.78 -12.28
C HIS A 59 -6.66 -6.48 -11.99
N ASN A 60 -6.39 -5.41 -12.72
CA ASN A 60 -6.99 -4.08 -12.54
C ASN A 60 -6.98 -3.59 -11.08
N LYS A 61 -5.84 -3.78 -10.39
CA LYS A 61 -5.63 -3.30 -9.02
C LYS A 61 -4.85 -1.99 -9.01
N GLU A 62 -5.26 -1.10 -8.12
CA GLU A 62 -4.60 0.17 -7.91
C GLU A 62 -3.26 -0.03 -7.17
N LEU A 63 -2.20 0.56 -7.73
CA LEU A 63 -0.84 0.47 -7.22
C LEU A 63 -0.27 1.87 -7.05
N VAL A 64 0.21 2.15 -5.84
CA VAL A 64 0.89 3.41 -5.50
C VAL A 64 2.29 3.16 -4.95
N CYS A 65 3.18 4.13 -5.13
CA CYS A 65 4.50 4.13 -4.53
C CYS A 65 4.59 5.21 -3.45
N TYR A 66 4.96 4.80 -2.24
CA TYR A 66 5.12 5.70 -1.10
C TYR A 66 5.89 5.01 0.02
N GLY A 67 6.53 5.78 0.90
CA GLY A 67 7.14 5.27 2.14
C GLY A 67 8.38 4.40 1.94
N VAL A 68 8.88 3.82 3.02
CA VAL A 68 10.12 3.02 3.02
C VAL A 68 9.93 1.76 3.85
N SER A 69 10.53 0.66 3.38
CA SER A 69 10.32 -0.69 3.91
C SER A 69 10.60 -0.83 5.40
N LYS A 70 11.67 -0.19 5.89
CA LYS A 70 12.04 -0.20 7.30
C LYS A 70 11.03 0.48 8.22
N GLN A 71 10.46 1.59 7.75
CA GLN A 71 9.43 2.29 8.51
C GLN A 71 8.10 1.54 8.49
N TYR A 72 7.83 0.76 7.44
CA TYR A 72 6.70 -0.17 7.42
C TYR A 72 6.83 -1.25 8.48
N GLY A 73 7.98 -1.89 8.59
CA GLY A 73 8.26 -2.85 9.66
C GLY A 73 7.97 -2.26 11.04
N ARG A 74 8.57 -1.08 11.31
CA ARG A 74 8.39 -0.37 12.58
C ARG A 74 6.93 0.01 12.87
N ALA A 75 6.22 0.55 11.88
CA ALA A 75 4.84 1.01 12.04
C ALA A 75 3.85 -0.15 12.28
N LEU A 76 4.10 -1.29 11.66
CA LEU A 76 3.21 -2.45 11.66
C LEU A 76 3.59 -3.50 12.71
N GLY A 77 4.72 -3.34 13.40
CA GLY A 77 5.24 -4.31 14.37
C GLY A 77 5.66 -5.63 13.73
N ILE A 78 6.18 -5.58 12.50
CA ILE A 78 6.65 -6.75 11.74
C ILE A 78 8.09 -6.51 11.25
N LYS A 79 8.69 -7.53 10.62
CA LYS A 79 9.93 -7.33 9.85
C LYS A 79 9.72 -6.33 8.72
N ASP A 80 10.80 -5.84 8.13
CA ASP A 80 10.77 -4.96 6.97
C ASP A 80 9.90 -5.56 5.86
N SER A 81 9.02 -4.75 5.27
CA SER A 81 8.17 -5.17 4.17
C SER A 81 8.13 -4.08 3.13
N VAL A 82 8.40 -4.43 1.88
CA VAL A 82 8.34 -3.49 0.75
C VAL A 82 6.93 -3.36 0.17
N ILE A 83 6.02 -4.29 0.47
CA ILE A 83 4.67 -4.34 -0.12
C ILE A 83 3.63 -4.41 0.98
N LEU A 84 2.62 -3.56 0.87
CA LEU A 84 1.42 -3.54 1.71
C LEU A 84 0.17 -3.59 0.82
N ALA A 85 -0.86 -4.27 1.30
CA ALA A 85 -2.18 -4.24 0.69
C ALA A 85 -3.23 -3.85 1.73
N ILE A 86 -3.97 -2.79 1.43
CA ILE A 86 -5.14 -2.37 2.19
C ILE A 86 -6.34 -3.14 1.64
N ILE A 87 -7.02 -3.87 2.51
CA ILE A 87 -8.18 -4.70 2.11
C ILE A 87 -9.52 -4.02 2.39
N ASP A 88 -9.48 -2.83 2.98
CA ASP A 88 -10.65 -2.02 3.30
C ASP A 88 -10.75 -0.82 2.37
N LYS A 89 -11.94 -0.57 1.84
CA LYS A 89 -12.20 0.51 0.89
C LYS A 89 -12.12 1.90 1.55
N ASN A 90 -12.66 2.05 2.75
CA ASN A 90 -12.67 3.33 3.44
C ASN A 90 -11.24 3.74 3.82
N PHE A 91 -10.43 2.80 4.32
CA PHE A 91 -9.02 3.09 4.61
C PHE A 91 -8.21 3.41 3.34
N SER A 92 -8.45 2.72 2.22
CA SER A 92 -7.73 3.03 0.98
C SER A 92 -8.07 4.42 0.46
N GLU A 93 -9.33 4.84 0.54
CA GLU A 93 -9.76 6.19 0.17
C GLU A 93 -9.17 7.27 1.06
N VAL A 94 -9.23 7.08 2.39
CA VAL A 94 -8.67 8.02 3.36
C VAL A 94 -7.16 8.17 3.14
N LEU A 95 -6.48 7.05 2.90
CA LEU A 95 -5.05 7.06 2.59
C LEU A 95 -4.75 7.90 1.34
N LYS A 96 -5.50 7.69 0.25
CA LYS A 96 -5.33 8.45 -1.00
C LYS A 96 -5.65 9.93 -0.87
N SER A 97 -6.65 10.25 -0.05
CA SER A 97 -7.07 11.63 0.17
C SER A 97 -6.07 12.40 1.05
N LYS A 98 -5.50 11.75 2.06
CA LYS A 98 -4.66 12.42 3.08
C LYS A 98 -3.16 12.39 2.77
N PHE A 99 -2.69 11.46 1.94
CA PHE A 99 -1.28 11.28 1.66
C PHE A 99 -1.03 11.38 0.16
N GLY A 100 -0.04 12.19 -0.22
CA GLY A 100 0.33 12.43 -1.62
C GLY A 100 1.04 11.23 -2.22
N PHE A 101 0.26 10.25 -2.68
CA PHE A 101 0.77 9.05 -3.32
C PHE A 101 1.21 9.31 -4.77
N GLU A 102 2.34 8.72 -5.15
CA GLU A 102 2.69 8.57 -6.55
C GLU A 102 1.90 7.37 -7.12
N VAL A 103 0.97 7.64 -8.03
CA VAL A 103 0.13 6.62 -8.64
C VAL A 103 0.91 5.95 -9.77
N LEU A 104 1.23 4.67 -9.60
CA LEU A 104 1.87 3.86 -10.65
C LEU A 104 0.84 3.24 -11.58
N ILE A 105 -0.30 2.82 -11.02
CA ILE A 105 -1.45 2.31 -11.76
C ILE A 105 -2.70 2.85 -11.07
N GLY A 106 -3.48 3.63 -11.81
CA GLY A 106 -4.84 3.95 -11.42
C GLY A 106 -5.72 2.73 -11.65
N GLY A 107 -6.35 2.22 -10.59
CA GLY A 107 -7.48 1.30 -10.76
C GLY A 107 -8.64 2.03 -11.45
N GLU A 108 -9.65 1.29 -11.91
CA GLU A 108 -10.86 1.90 -12.48
C GLU A 108 -11.33 3.06 -11.61
N LYS A 109 -11.48 4.21 -12.28
CA LYS A 109 -11.65 5.52 -11.67
C LYS A 109 -12.64 5.44 -10.53
N PHE A 110 -12.24 6.05 -9.43
CA PHE A 110 -13.16 6.61 -8.47
C PHE A 110 -14.18 7.45 -9.23
N GLY A 111 -15.36 6.87 -9.50
CA GLY A 111 -16.53 7.61 -9.92
C GLY A 111 -16.82 8.61 -8.81
N LYS A 112 -16.49 9.87 -9.05
CA LYS A 112 -17.18 10.95 -8.40
C LYS A 112 -18.63 10.88 -8.89
N SER A 113 -19.54 10.48 -8.03
CA SER A 113 -20.92 10.95 -8.05
C SER A 113 -21.08 11.92 -6.89
#